data_AF-A0A8I2J349-F1
#
_entry.id   AF-A0A8I2J349-F1
#
_cell.length_a   1.000
_cell.length_b   1.000
_cell.length_c   1.000
_cell.angle_alpha   90.00
_cell.angle_beta   90.00
_cell.angle_gamma   90.00
#
_symmetry.space_group_name_H-M   'P 1'
#
loop_
_entity.id
_entity.type
_entity.pdbx_description
1 polymer ?
#
loop_
_entity_poly.entity_id
_entity_poly.type
_entity_poly.pdbx_seq_one_letter_code
_entity_poly.pdbx_strand_id
1 'polypeptide(L)' 'MNSERPADDAAAARHERFGRLPEPIRIEDTTESKVATPGGAVIGAYDPEKSWNYFSCLALDMGL' A
#
# COMPACT_ATOMS: atom_id res chain seq x y z
N MET A 1 -13.62 47.41 0.35
CA MET A 1 -12.19 47.04 0.26
C MET A 1 -12.10 45.52 0.18
N ASN A 2 -11.66 44.98 -0.96
CA ASN A 2 -11.35 43.55 -1.10
C ASN A 2 -9.90 43.36 -0.64
N SER A 3 -9.70 42.60 0.43
CA SER A 3 -8.37 42.28 0.94
C SER A 3 -7.64 41.41 -0.08
N GLU A 4 -6.64 41.96 -0.77
CA GLU A 4 -5.67 41.21 -1.56
C GLU A 4 -5.01 40.18 -0.64
N ARG A 5 -5.36 38.90 -0.85
CA ARG A 5 -4.99 37.82 0.07
C ARG A 5 -3.51 37.48 -0.12
N PRO A 6 -2.74 37.25 0.96
CA PRO A 6 -1.33 36.80 0.91
C PRO A 6 -1.12 35.41 0.25
N ALA A 7 -2.19 34.79 -0.24
CA ALA A 7 -2.15 33.54 -1.01
C ALA A 7 -1.48 33.69 -2.38
N ASP A 8 -1.52 34.89 -2.96
CA ASP A 8 -0.97 35.14 -4.30
C ASP A 8 0.57 35.15 -4.29
N ASP A 9 1.17 35.82 -3.31
CA ASP A 9 2.64 35.91 -3.18
C ASP A 9 3.28 34.55 -2.89
N ALA A 10 2.68 33.77 -1.97
CA ALA A 10 3.12 32.40 -1.71
C ALA A 10 2.94 31.49 -2.94
N ALA A 11 1.93 31.72 -3.77
CA ALA A 11 1.74 30.97 -5.02
C ALA A 11 2.77 31.35 -6.08
N ALA A 12 3.09 32.64 -6.22
CA ALA A 12 4.13 33.13 -7.11
C ALA A 12 5.51 32.54 -6.76
N ALA A 13 5.89 32.56 -5.48
CA ALA A 13 7.14 31.95 -5.01
C ALA A 13 7.21 30.43 -5.31
N ARG A 14 6.08 29.71 -5.23
CA ARG A 14 6.03 28.29 -5.61
C ARG A 14 6.20 28.10 -7.12
N HIS A 15 5.58 28.92 -7.95
CA HIS A 15 5.74 28.83 -9.40
C HIS A 15 7.15 29.17 -9.86
N GLU A 16 7.82 30.15 -9.25
CA GLU A 16 9.23 30.43 -9.54
C GLU A 16 10.12 29.24 -9.18
N ARG A 17 9.84 28.60 -8.04
CA ARG A 17 10.66 27.51 -7.50
C ARG A 17 10.41 26.15 -8.15
N PHE A 18 9.17 25.87 -8.57
CA PHE A 18 8.73 24.56 -9.08
C PHE A 18 8.22 24.59 -10.53
N GLY A 19 8.11 25.78 -11.13
CA GLY A 19 7.57 25.95 -12.48
C GLY A 19 6.04 25.83 -12.51
N ARG A 20 5.53 25.51 -13.72
CA ARG A 20 4.10 25.34 -13.97
C ARG A 20 3.63 23.97 -13.49
N LEU A 21 2.48 23.93 -12.81
CA LEU A 21 1.82 22.67 -12.48
C LEU A 21 1.42 21.92 -13.78
N PRO A 22 1.57 20.59 -13.84
CA PRO A 22 1.01 19.79 -14.92
C PRO A 22 -0.51 19.94 -15.02
N GLU A 23 -1.07 19.50 -16.15
CA GLU A 23 -2.52 19.39 -16.30
C GLU A 23 -3.11 18.46 -15.23
N PRO A 24 -4.26 18.79 -14.63
CA PRO A 24 -4.92 17.94 -13.65
C PRO A 24 -5.22 16.55 -14.22
N ILE A 25 -4.97 15.51 -13.42
CA ILE A 25 -5.32 14.13 -13.77
C ILE A 25 -6.82 13.95 -13.58
N ARG A 26 -7.47 13.22 -14.50
CA ARG A 26 -8.89 12.90 -14.38
C ARG A 26 -9.11 11.98 -13.18
N ILE A 27 -10.24 12.13 -12.49
CA ILE A 27 -10.52 11.33 -11.30
C ILE A 27 -10.59 9.83 -11.64
N GLU A 28 -11.12 9.50 -12.81
CA GLU A 28 -11.14 8.15 -13.37
C GLU A 28 -9.75 7.52 -13.62
N ASP A 29 -8.71 8.34 -13.74
CA ASP A 29 -7.32 7.89 -13.94
C ASP A 29 -6.53 7.85 -12.61
N THR A 30 -7.17 8.19 -11.49
CA THR A 30 -6.54 8.20 -10.16
C THR A 30 -6.77 6.88 -9.42
N THR A 31 -5.76 6.38 -8.71
CA THR A 31 -5.87 5.17 -7.86
C THR A 31 -5.62 5.51 -6.39
N GLU A 32 -6.35 4.88 -5.47
CA GLU A 32 -6.17 5.04 -4.03
C GLU A 32 -5.36 3.87 -3.45
N SER A 33 -4.30 4.17 -2.69
CA SER A 33 -3.57 3.15 -1.95
C SER A 33 -4.29 2.79 -0.65
N LYS A 34 -4.51 1.48 -0.42
CA LYS A 34 -5.04 0.96 0.85
C LYS A 34 -4.03 0.02 1.48
N VAL A 35 -3.95 0.03 2.81
CA VAL A 35 -3.18 -0.99 3.57
C VAL A 35 -3.70 -2.36 3.17
N ALA A 36 -2.80 -3.21 2.68
CA ALA A 36 -3.11 -4.61 2.45
C ALA A 36 -3.43 -5.24 3.81
N THR A 37 -4.67 -5.69 4.01
CA THR A 37 -4.96 -6.66 5.06
C THR A 37 -4.12 -7.90 4.78
N PRO A 38 -3.49 -8.53 5.80
CA PRO A 38 -2.80 -9.80 5.61
C PRO A 38 -3.80 -10.83 5.07
N GLY A 39 -3.78 -11.05 3.75
CA GLY A 39 -4.57 -12.08 3.11
C GLY A 39 -4.03 -13.42 3.58
N GLY A 40 -4.78 -14.12 4.44
CA GLY A 40 -4.53 -15.52 4.76
C GLY A 40 -3.23 -15.84 5.52
N ALA A 41 -2.46 -14.86 6.02
CA ALA A 41 -1.21 -15.14 6.76
C ALA A 41 -1.44 -15.96 8.04
N VAL A 42 -2.63 -15.89 8.64
CA VAL A 42 -3.01 -16.72 9.80
C VAL A 42 -3.29 -18.18 9.38
N ILE A 43 -3.69 -18.41 8.12
CA ILE A 43 -3.98 -19.75 7.60
C ILE A 43 -2.68 -20.48 7.18
N GLY A 44 -1.62 -19.73 6.87
CA GLY A 44 -0.32 -20.27 6.45
C GLY A 44 0.86 -19.95 7.36
N ALA A 45 0.64 -19.43 8.58
CA ALA A 45 1.73 -19.18 9.51
C ALA A 45 2.44 -20.51 9.82
N TYR A 46 3.72 -20.59 9.45
CA TYR A 46 4.55 -21.76 9.69
C TYR A 46 4.64 -22.00 11.20
N ASP A 47 4.01 -23.10 11.64
CA ASP A 47 4.03 -23.56 13.01
C ASP A 47 4.96 -24.80 13.04
N PRO A 48 6.19 -24.66 13.59
CA PRO A 48 7.16 -25.76 13.64
C PRO A 48 6.64 -26.94 14.48
N GLU A 49 5.79 -26.70 15.47
CA GLU A 49 5.16 -27.77 16.27
C GLU A 49 4.07 -28.50 15.47
N LYS A 50 3.33 -27.80 14.60
CA LYS A 50 2.40 -28.44 13.66
C LYS A 50 3.08 -29.18 12.52
N SER A 51 4.32 -28.84 12.18
CA SER A 51 5.05 -29.49 11.08
C SER A 51 5.23 -31.00 11.28
N TRP A 52 5.22 -31.47 12.53
CA TRP A 52 5.30 -32.90 12.85
C TRP A 52 4.00 -33.68 12.57
N ASN A 53 2.85 -32.99 12.49
CA ASN A 53 1.54 -33.65 12.29
C ASN A 53 1.30 -34.12 10.84
N TYR A 54 2.14 -33.72 9.88
CA TYR A 54 2.01 -34.12 8.47
C TYR A 54 2.80 -35.39 8.11
N PHE A 55 3.62 -35.90 9.04
CA PHE A 55 4.37 -37.14 8.82
C PHE A 55 3.49 -38.39 8.84
N SER A 56 2.21 -38.30 9.20
CA SER A 56 1.32 -39.46 9.23
C SER A 56 1.18 -40.13 7.86
N CYS A 57 1.17 -39.38 6.76
CA CYS A 57 1.08 -39.98 5.42
C CYS A 57 2.43 -40.54 4.96
N LEU A 58 3.54 -39.83 5.21
CA LEU A 58 4.87 -40.29 4.81
C LEU A 58 5.35 -41.51 5.63
N ALA A 59 5.06 -41.55 6.92
CA ALA A 59 5.37 -42.70 7.77
C ALA A 59 4.54 -43.93 7.40
N LEU A 60 3.25 -43.75 7.07
CA LEU A 60 2.40 -44.83 6.56
C LEU A 60 2.92 -45.38 5.21
N ASP A 61 3.37 -44.50 4.30
CA ASP A 61 3.93 -44.89 3.00
C ASP A 61 5.28 -45.61 3.13
N MET A 62 6.05 -45.31 4.19
CA MET A 62 7.34 -45.96 4.48
C MET A 62 7.24 -47.19 5.42
N GLY A 63 6.06 -47.48 5.99
CA GLY A 63 5.82 -48.66 6.83
C GLY A 63 6.56 -48.66 8.18
N LEU A 64 6.80 -47.48 8.77
CA LEU A 64 7.44 -47.30 10.09
C LEU A 64 6.42 -47.29 11.23
#